data_AF-A0A3D5ZCA6-F1
#
_entry.id   AF-A0A3D5ZCA6-F1
#
_cell.length_a   1.000
_cell.length_b   1.000
_cell.length_c   1.000
_cell.angle_alpha   90.00
_cell.angle_beta   90.00
_cell.angle_gamma   90.00
#
_symmetry.space_group_name_H-M   'P 1'
#
loop_
_entity.id
_entity.type
_entity.pdbx_description
1 polymer ?
#
loop_
_entity_poly.entity_id
_entity_poly.type
_entity_poly.pdbx_seq_one_letter_code
_entity_poly.pdbx_strand_id
1 'polypeptide(L)'
;MDKSIENIWKSGYVNKQLILPKIEKMYDQKSISYVEKMIAGFKWEVYILLPSTALIFLFQIWLENDNAIIWGCISSIPGILWFFHGKEQLKSLKKLDYLLCSYDYLVSIRAKLISIRKYNRNLAIFSVPILLFPMVLYTYYNQAGKTIGEIFGVNDFNYPTICLFLLLPVFTFLTAIIAHVNFKYVVTKTTTGIDEIISEIEELRK
;
A
#
# COMPACT_ATOMS: atom_id res chain seq x y z
N MET A 1 -13.55 -35.55 -50.92
CA MET A 1 -13.05 -36.60 -49.99
C MET A 1 -12.40 -35.88 -48.81
N ASP A 2 -13.17 -35.00 -48.16
CA ASP A 2 -12.61 -33.79 -47.50
C ASP A 2 -12.60 -33.86 -45.98
N LYS A 3 -12.80 -35.06 -45.42
CA LYS A 3 -12.86 -35.30 -43.97
C LYS A 3 -12.03 -36.51 -43.55
N SER A 4 -10.82 -36.67 -44.11
CA SER A 4 -9.87 -37.64 -43.54
C SER A 4 -9.28 -37.06 -42.24
N ILE A 5 -9.04 -37.92 -41.26
CA ILE A 5 -8.38 -37.56 -39.99
C ILE A 5 -7.03 -36.90 -40.27
N GLU A 6 -6.34 -37.29 -41.33
CA GLU A 6 -5.08 -36.71 -41.76
C GLU A 6 -5.20 -35.23 -42.17
N ASN A 7 -6.29 -34.82 -42.83
CA ASN A 7 -6.53 -33.41 -43.15
C ASN A 7 -6.87 -32.58 -41.89
N ILE A 8 -7.55 -33.16 -40.91
CA ILE A 8 -7.80 -32.53 -39.59
C ILE A 8 -6.48 -32.34 -38.83
N TRP A 9 -5.58 -33.33 -38.88
CA TRP A 9 -4.26 -33.24 -38.25
C TRP A 9 -3.33 -32.25 -38.95
N LYS A 10 -3.31 -32.22 -40.29
CA LYS A 10 -2.52 -31.23 -41.06
C LYS A 10 -3.04 -29.81 -40.88
N SER A 11 -4.37 -29.60 -40.90
CA SER A 11 -4.97 -28.27 -40.67
C SER A 11 -4.82 -27.79 -39.22
N GLY A 12 -4.84 -28.68 -38.24
CA GLY A 12 -4.52 -28.36 -36.84
C GLY A 12 -3.07 -27.90 -36.65
N TYR A 13 -2.13 -28.47 -37.41
CA TYR A 13 -0.72 -28.08 -37.38
C TYR A 13 -0.46 -26.74 -38.10
N VAL A 14 -1.11 -26.50 -39.25
CA VAL A 14 -1.01 -25.23 -40.00
C VAL A 14 -1.61 -24.08 -39.20
N ASN A 15 -2.65 -24.33 -38.40
CA ASN A 15 -3.23 -23.31 -37.51
C ASN A 15 -2.37 -22.97 -36.28
N LYS A 16 -1.36 -23.78 -35.88
CA LYS A 16 -0.50 -23.45 -34.72
C LYS A 16 0.19 -22.09 -34.87
N GLN A 17 0.62 -21.73 -36.08
CA GLN A 17 1.23 -20.42 -36.37
C GLN A 17 0.24 -19.25 -36.28
N LEU A 18 -1.05 -19.48 -36.53
CA LEU A 18 -2.12 -18.48 -36.37
C LEU A 18 -2.69 -18.43 -34.94
N ILE A 19 -2.55 -19.53 -34.19
CA ILE A 19 -2.94 -19.64 -32.78
C ILE A 19 -1.97 -18.83 -31.90
N LEU A 20 -0.68 -18.82 -32.22
CA LEU A 20 0.35 -18.08 -31.48
C LEU A 20 0.03 -16.58 -31.28
N PRO A 21 -0.26 -15.78 -32.33
CA PRO A 21 -0.63 -14.36 -32.18
C PRO A 21 -1.99 -14.17 -31.50
N LYS A 22 -2.89 -15.17 -31.57
CA LYS A 22 -4.18 -15.12 -30.88
C LYS A 22 -4.02 -15.35 -29.37
N ILE A 23 -3.12 -16.26 -28.97
CA ILE A 23 -2.78 -16.50 -27.57
C ILE A 23 -2.08 -15.28 -26.98
N GLU A 24 -1.09 -14.71 -27.66
CA GLU A 24 -0.41 -13.49 -27.21
C GLU A 24 -1.40 -12.35 -26.97
N LYS A 25 -2.32 -12.10 -27.91
CA LYS A 25 -3.36 -11.10 -27.77
C LYS A 25 -4.30 -11.35 -26.57
N MET A 26 -4.59 -12.62 -26.25
CA MET A 26 -5.37 -12.96 -25.05
C MET A 26 -4.61 -12.68 -23.77
N TYR A 27 -3.30 -12.96 -23.73
CA TYR A 27 -2.44 -12.66 -22.58
C TYR A 27 -2.24 -11.15 -22.39
N ASP A 28 -2.10 -10.39 -23.47
CA ASP A 28 -2.09 -8.93 -23.43
C ASP A 28 -3.37 -8.41 -22.77
N GLN A 29 -4.54 -8.88 -23.22
CA GLN A 29 -5.83 -8.49 -22.63
C GLN A 29 -5.97 -8.92 -21.15
N LYS A 30 -5.57 -10.15 -20.81
CA LYS A 30 -5.59 -10.67 -19.43
C LYS A 30 -4.70 -9.83 -18.52
N SER A 31 -3.48 -9.52 -18.97
CA SER A 31 -2.51 -8.71 -18.22
C SER A 31 -3.03 -7.30 -17.97
N ILE A 32 -3.57 -6.63 -18.99
CA ILE A 32 -4.16 -5.29 -18.87
C ILE A 32 -5.33 -5.33 -17.88
N SER A 33 -6.26 -6.26 -18.03
CA SER A 33 -7.43 -6.37 -17.15
C SER A 33 -7.05 -6.59 -15.68
N TYR A 34 -6.05 -7.45 -15.42
CA TYR A 34 -5.56 -7.69 -14.07
C TYR A 34 -4.93 -6.43 -13.47
N VAL A 35 -4.05 -5.77 -14.22
CA VAL A 35 -3.36 -4.55 -13.78
C VAL A 35 -4.35 -3.41 -13.56
N GLU A 36 -5.35 -3.25 -14.43
CA GLU A 36 -6.42 -2.26 -14.25
C GLU A 36 -7.23 -2.51 -12.97
N LYS A 37 -7.60 -3.76 -12.69
CA LYS A 37 -8.29 -4.14 -11.45
C LYS A 37 -7.45 -3.83 -10.22
N MET A 38 -6.15 -4.13 -10.27
CA MET A 38 -5.21 -3.80 -9.19
C MET A 38 -5.09 -2.28 -9.00
N ILE A 39 -4.91 -1.52 -10.08
CA ILE A 39 -4.84 -0.05 -10.06
C ILE A 39 -6.15 0.55 -9.53
N ALA A 40 -7.30 -0.04 -9.86
CA ALA A 40 -8.61 0.39 -9.35
C ALA A 40 -8.71 0.17 -7.82
N GLY A 41 -8.22 -0.97 -7.31
CA GLY A 41 -8.11 -1.21 -5.88
C GLY A 41 -7.20 -0.19 -5.18
N PHE A 42 -6.02 0.08 -5.75
CA PHE A 42 -5.11 1.09 -5.19
C PHE A 42 -5.71 2.51 -5.27
N LYS A 43 -6.45 2.83 -6.32
CA LYS A 43 -7.22 4.08 -6.41
C LYS A 43 -8.22 4.19 -5.27
N TRP A 44 -8.96 3.11 -4.96
CA TRP A 44 -9.89 3.11 -3.83
C TRP A 44 -9.17 3.35 -2.50
N GLU A 45 -8.03 2.68 -2.25
CA GLU A 45 -7.17 2.89 -1.08
C GLU A 45 -6.73 4.35 -0.92
N VAL A 46 -6.40 5.03 -2.02
CA VAL A 46 -6.01 6.46 -1.97
C VAL A 46 -7.21 7.36 -1.74
N TYR A 47 -8.33 7.13 -2.44
CA TYR A 47 -9.49 8.03 -2.38
C TYR A 47 -10.25 7.93 -1.05
N ILE A 48 -10.23 6.78 -0.38
CA ILE A 48 -10.88 6.61 0.94
C ILE A 48 -10.17 7.42 2.04
N LEU A 49 -8.90 7.80 1.85
CA LEU A 49 -8.18 8.66 2.80
C LEU A 49 -8.87 10.00 3.02
N LEU A 50 -9.51 10.56 2.00
CA LEU A 50 -10.15 11.87 2.08
C LEU A 50 -11.39 11.88 3.01
N PRO A 51 -12.39 11.01 2.84
CA PRO A 51 -13.48 10.89 3.80
C PRO A 51 -13.00 10.41 5.17
N SER A 52 -12.00 9.52 5.26
CA SER A 52 -11.43 9.13 6.56
C SER A 52 -10.81 10.31 7.30
N THR A 53 -10.09 11.20 6.59
CA THR A 53 -9.51 12.41 7.18
C THR A 53 -10.61 13.37 7.64
N ALA A 54 -11.66 13.55 6.84
CA ALA A 54 -12.81 14.38 7.22
C ALA A 54 -13.53 13.82 8.46
N LEU A 55 -13.69 12.50 8.57
CA LEU A 55 -14.28 11.86 9.75
C LEU A 55 -13.43 12.08 11.01
N ILE A 56 -12.11 11.98 10.91
CA ILE A 56 -11.20 12.27 12.03
C ILE A 56 -11.34 13.73 12.47
N PHE A 57 -11.40 14.66 11.51
CA PHE A 57 -11.62 16.08 11.80
C PHE A 57 -12.94 16.32 12.57
N LEU A 58 -14.05 15.76 12.08
CA LEU A 58 -15.36 15.87 12.71
C LEU A 58 -15.39 15.24 14.11
N PHE A 59 -14.72 14.09 14.27
CA PHE A 59 -14.60 13.42 15.55
C PHE A 59 -13.89 14.28 16.60
N GLN A 60 -12.86 15.03 16.20
CA GLN A 60 -12.17 15.95 17.11
C GLN A 60 -13.04 17.13 17.54
N ILE A 61 -13.90 17.64 16.64
CA ILE A 61 -14.86 18.70 16.98
C ILE A 61 -15.90 18.17 17.98
N TRP A 62 -16.37 16.94 17.78
CA TRP A 62 -17.36 16.31 18.65
C TRP A 62 -16.86 16.07 20.08
N LEU A 63 -15.55 15.88 20.28
CA LEU A 63 -14.94 15.67 21.60
C LEU A 63 -14.93 16.92 22.51
N GLU A 64 -15.45 18.07 22.06
CA GLU A 64 -15.62 19.31 22.85
C GLU A 64 -14.37 19.76 23.63
N ASN A 65 -13.19 19.48 23.08
CA ASN A 65 -11.92 19.81 23.72
C ASN A 65 -11.57 21.30 23.51
N ASP A 66 -10.86 21.93 24.44
CA ASP A 66 -10.34 23.28 24.24
C ASP A 66 -9.46 23.30 22.98
N ASN A 67 -9.72 24.25 22.08
CA ASN A 67 -9.07 24.34 20.76
C ASN A 67 -9.31 23.13 19.83
N ALA A 68 -10.44 22.42 19.95
CA ALA A 68 -10.80 21.27 19.10
C ALA A 68 -10.62 21.52 17.60
N ILE A 69 -10.94 22.72 17.10
CA ILE A 69 -10.77 23.11 15.69
C ILE A 69 -9.29 23.07 15.29
N ILE A 70 -8.40 23.60 16.14
CA ILE A 70 -6.95 23.64 15.88
C ILE A 70 -6.39 22.22 15.85
N TRP A 71 -6.74 21.40 16.83
CA TRP A 71 -6.33 19.98 16.88
C TRP A 71 -6.89 19.16 15.72
N GLY A 72 -8.13 19.42 15.31
CA GLY A 72 -8.73 18.87 14.11
C GLY A 72 -7.91 19.20 12.86
N CYS A 73 -7.57 20.48 12.66
CA CYS A 73 -6.74 20.92 11.54
C CYS A 73 -5.37 20.24 11.54
N ILE A 74 -4.67 20.20 12.69
CA ILE A 74 -3.35 19.56 12.81
C ILE A 74 -3.43 18.07 12.47
N SER A 75 -4.43 17.37 13.01
CA SER A 75 -4.61 15.92 12.76
C SER A 75 -4.96 15.58 11.31
N SER A 76 -5.50 16.54 10.56
CA SER A 76 -5.90 16.34 9.16
C SER A 76 -4.74 16.49 8.16
N ILE A 77 -3.69 17.22 8.54
CA ILE A 77 -2.53 17.48 7.66
C ILE A 77 -1.88 16.18 7.15
N PRO A 78 -1.56 15.17 7.99
CA PRO A 78 -0.97 13.93 7.53
C PRO A 78 -1.84 13.18 6.51
N GLY A 79 -3.17 13.15 6.72
CA GLY A 79 -4.10 12.49 5.82
C GLY A 79 -4.14 13.12 4.42
N ILE A 80 -4.11 14.46 4.38
CA ILE A 80 -4.04 15.22 3.13
C ILE A 80 -2.70 14.99 2.42
N LEU A 81 -1.58 15.03 3.14
CA LEU A 81 -0.25 14.77 2.58
C LEU A 81 -0.16 13.36 1.99
N TRP A 82 -0.67 12.34 2.70
CA TRP A 82 -0.71 10.96 2.20
C TRP A 82 -1.61 10.81 0.98
N PHE A 83 -2.72 11.53 0.91
CA PHE A 83 -3.58 11.53 -0.28
C PHE A 83 -2.85 12.05 -1.51
N PHE A 84 -2.17 13.20 -1.42
CA PHE A 84 -1.40 13.76 -2.54
C PHE A 84 -0.28 12.81 -2.97
N HIS A 85 0.46 12.25 -2.01
CA HIS A 85 1.52 11.30 -2.32
C HIS A 85 0.98 10.01 -2.97
N GLY A 86 -0.13 9.47 -2.47
CA GLY A 86 -0.80 8.31 -3.07
C GLY A 86 -1.28 8.58 -4.49
N LYS A 87 -1.78 9.80 -4.77
CA LYS A 87 -2.17 10.22 -6.12
C LYS A 87 -0.98 10.28 -7.07
N GLU A 88 0.18 10.74 -6.62
CA GLU A 88 1.41 10.72 -7.42
C GLU A 88 1.88 9.29 -7.72
N GLN A 89 1.85 8.41 -6.71
CA GLN A 89 2.15 6.99 -6.89
C GLN A 89 1.22 6.34 -7.92
N LEU A 90 -0.08 6.62 -7.84
CA LEU A 90 -1.07 6.14 -8.81
C LEU A 90 -0.81 6.68 -10.24
N LYS A 91 -0.46 7.97 -10.35
CA LYS A 91 -0.08 8.57 -11.64
C LYS A 91 1.17 7.92 -12.21
N SER A 92 2.13 7.57 -11.37
CA SER A 92 3.37 6.88 -11.80
C SER A 92 3.11 5.47 -12.33
N LEU A 93 2.14 4.74 -11.76
CA LEU A 93 1.73 3.42 -12.24
C LEU A 93 1.02 3.50 -13.59
N LYS A 94 0.13 4.48 -13.78
CA LYS A 94 -0.61 4.67 -15.05
C LYS A 94 0.25 5.17 -16.21
N LYS A 95 1.43 5.73 -15.92
CA LYS A 95 2.39 6.21 -16.93
C LYS A 95 3.26 5.10 -17.49
N LEU A 96 3.26 3.90 -16.89
CA LEU A 96 3.96 2.76 -17.45
C LEU A 96 3.29 2.39 -18.77
N ASP A 97 4.10 2.40 -19.83
CA ASP A 97 3.60 2.40 -21.19
C ASP A 97 3.09 1.00 -21.59
N TYR A 98 1.92 0.98 -22.24
CA TYR A 98 1.28 -0.25 -22.74
C TYR A 98 1.93 -0.77 -24.03
N LEU A 99 2.87 -0.01 -24.60
CA LEU A 99 3.55 -0.30 -25.87
C LEU A 99 4.67 -1.34 -25.75
N LEU A 100 4.99 -1.78 -24.52
CA LEU A 100 5.94 -2.86 -24.26
C LEU A 100 5.25 -4.22 -24.45
N CYS A 101 6.03 -5.25 -24.77
CA CYS A 101 5.54 -6.63 -24.75
C CYS A 101 4.88 -6.93 -23.39
N SER A 102 3.78 -7.70 -23.37
CA SER A 102 3.01 -8.01 -22.14
C SER A 102 3.88 -8.50 -20.98
N TYR A 103 4.94 -9.25 -21.28
CA TYR A 103 5.93 -9.67 -20.30
C TYR A 103 6.65 -8.48 -19.62
N ASP A 104 7.26 -7.60 -20.41
CA ASP A 104 8.03 -6.46 -19.91
C ASP A 104 7.13 -5.46 -19.16
N TYR A 105 5.89 -5.30 -19.64
CA TYR A 105 4.87 -4.51 -18.95
C TYR A 105 4.59 -5.07 -17.55
N LEU A 106 4.30 -6.36 -17.42
CA LEU A 106 4.01 -6.99 -16.13
C LEU A 106 5.20 -6.93 -15.15
N VAL A 107 6.42 -7.16 -15.64
CA VAL A 107 7.64 -7.07 -14.83
C VAL A 107 7.85 -5.64 -14.32
N SER A 108 7.67 -4.63 -15.18
CA SER A 108 7.81 -3.22 -14.79
C SER A 108 6.76 -2.79 -13.76
N ILE A 109 5.51 -3.22 -13.94
CA ILE A 109 4.41 -2.97 -12.99
C ILE A 109 4.71 -3.64 -11.64
N ARG A 110 5.12 -4.91 -11.64
CA ARG A 110 5.50 -5.65 -10.43
C ARG A 110 6.60 -4.93 -9.66
N ALA A 111 7.70 -4.59 -10.33
CA ALA A 111 8.83 -3.91 -9.72
C ALA A 111 8.42 -2.55 -9.13
N LYS A 112 7.62 -1.77 -9.86
CA LYS A 112 7.12 -0.48 -9.39
C LYS A 112 6.19 -0.61 -8.18
N LEU A 113 5.30 -1.60 -8.19
CA LEU A 113 4.38 -1.88 -7.08
C LEU A 113 5.15 -2.25 -5.81
N ILE A 114 6.14 -3.15 -5.91
CA ILE A 114 6.99 -3.54 -4.79
C ILE A 114 7.73 -2.32 -4.23
N SER A 115 8.26 -1.45 -5.10
CA SER A 115 8.93 -0.21 -4.69
C SER A 115 7.98 0.73 -3.93
N ILE A 116 6.76 0.95 -4.45
CA ILE A 116 5.75 1.81 -3.81
C ILE A 116 5.36 1.24 -2.44
N ARG A 117 5.11 -0.07 -2.36
CA ARG A 117 4.72 -0.73 -1.11
C ARG A 117 5.85 -0.71 -0.08
N LYS A 118 7.11 -0.90 -0.49
CA LYS A 118 8.29 -0.76 0.40
C LYS A 118 8.41 0.66 0.95
N TYR A 119 8.21 1.67 0.10
CA TYR A 119 8.22 3.07 0.53
C TYR A 119 7.09 3.35 1.53
N ASN A 120 5.86 2.95 1.22
CA ASN A 120 4.70 3.15 2.10
C ASN A 120 4.84 2.40 3.44
N ARG A 121 5.47 1.22 3.45
CA ARG A 121 5.80 0.50 4.68
C ARG A 121 6.72 1.33 5.57
N ASN A 122 7.82 1.83 5.02
CA ASN A 122 8.75 2.64 5.80
C ASN A 122 8.06 3.91 6.30
N LEU A 123 7.27 4.56 5.45
CA LEU A 123 6.51 5.75 5.81
C LEU A 123 5.54 5.48 6.99
N ALA A 124 4.87 4.33 7.01
CA ALA A 124 4.00 3.92 8.12
C ALA A 124 4.75 3.63 9.43
N ILE A 125 6.00 3.16 9.35
CA ILE A 125 6.83 2.91 10.53
C ILE A 125 7.37 4.24 11.09
N PHE A 126 7.88 5.11 10.22
CA PHE A 126 8.47 6.39 10.62
C PHE A 126 7.44 7.45 11.00
N SER A 127 6.20 7.35 10.54
CA SER A 127 5.15 8.28 10.94
C SER A 127 4.87 8.25 12.44
N VAL A 128 5.02 7.09 13.09
CA VAL A 128 4.76 6.91 14.52
C VAL A 128 5.68 7.75 15.41
N PRO A 129 7.02 7.63 15.35
CA PRO A 129 7.89 8.49 16.13
C PRO A 129 7.76 9.96 15.74
N ILE A 130 7.52 10.29 14.45
CA ILE A 130 7.33 11.68 14.01
C ILE A 130 6.11 12.32 14.68
N LEU A 131 5.00 11.58 14.81
CA LEU A 131 3.77 12.07 15.43
C LEU A 131 3.84 12.06 16.96
N LEU A 132 4.45 11.03 17.56
CA LEU A 132 4.51 10.88 19.02
C LEU A 132 5.59 11.74 19.67
N PHE A 133 6.70 12.03 18.99
CA PHE A 133 7.83 12.74 19.57
C PHE A 133 7.47 14.17 20.06
N PRO A 134 6.76 15.01 19.30
CA PRO A 134 6.31 16.32 19.79
C PRO A 134 5.38 16.21 21.00
N MET A 135 4.52 15.19 21.04
CA MET A 135 3.64 14.92 22.18
C MET A 135 4.43 14.58 23.44
N VAL A 136 5.40 13.67 23.32
CA VAL A 136 6.27 13.27 24.45
C VAL A 136 7.10 14.46 24.94
N LEU A 137 7.65 15.27 24.03
CA LEU A 137 8.38 16.49 24.39
C LEU A 137 7.50 17.48 25.14
N TYR A 138 6.29 17.76 24.63
CA TYR A 138 5.34 18.68 25.27
C TYR A 138 4.98 18.23 26.69
N THR A 139 4.69 16.95 26.87
CA THR A 139 4.38 16.38 28.19
C THR A 139 5.58 16.44 29.12
N TYR A 140 6.79 16.14 28.63
CA TYR A 140 8.01 16.22 29.44
C TYR A 140 8.29 17.63 29.96
N TYR A 141 8.15 18.66 29.12
CA TYR A 141 8.40 20.05 29.54
C TYR A 141 7.32 20.59 30.48
N ASN A 142 6.04 20.32 30.22
CA ASN A 142 4.94 20.87 31.01
C ASN A 142 4.68 20.10 32.32
N GLN A 143 5.11 18.86 32.41
CA GLN A 143 4.92 18.00 33.59
C GLN A 143 6.25 17.60 34.23
N ALA A 144 7.29 18.43 34.03
CA ALA A 144 8.61 18.24 34.61
C ALA A 144 8.52 18.14 36.13
N GLY A 145 9.02 17.03 36.69
CA GLY A 145 9.00 16.75 38.13
C GLY A 145 7.88 15.82 38.60
N LYS A 146 6.88 15.51 37.75
CA LYS A 146 5.85 14.50 38.06
C LYS A 146 6.28 13.10 37.64
N THR A 147 5.91 12.09 38.41
CA THR A 147 6.12 10.68 38.01
C THR A 147 5.13 10.29 36.92
N ILE A 148 5.47 9.27 36.10
CA ILE A 148 4.56 8.75 35.06
C ILE A 148 3.18 8.40 35.63
N GLY A 149 3.14 7.84 36.85
CA GLY A 149 1.93 7.51 37.56
C GLY A 149 1.06 8.73 37.87
N GLU A 150 1.67 9.86 38.25
CA GLU A 150 0.95 11.12 38.47
C GLU A 150 0.43 11.73 37.16
N ILE A 151 1.13 11.53 36.04
CA ILE A 151 0.73 12.02 34.71
C ILE A 151 -0.49 11.26 34.18
N PHE A 152 -0.49 9.93 34.34
CA PHE A 152 -1.54 9.06 33.82
C PHE A 152 -2.59 8.64 34.86
N GLY A 153 -2.45 9.06 36.12
CA GLY A 153 -3.37 8.70 37.21
C GLY A 153 -3.24 7.25 37.67
N VAL A 154 -2.06 6.64 37.54
CA VAL A 154 -1.80 5.24 37.91
C VAL A 154 -0.79 5.17 39.05
N ASN A 155 -1.27 4.89 40.26
CA ASN A 155 -0.48 4.97 41.51
C ASN A 155 0.74 4.03 41.56
N ASP A 156 0.77 2.97 40.75
CA ASP A 156 1.85 1.98 40.76
C ASP A 156 3.07 2.36 39.89
N PHE A 157 2.98 3.41 39.06
CA PHE A 157 4.04 3.78 38.11
C PHE A 157 4.87 4.99 38.59
N ASN A 158 5.60 4.83 39.68
CA ASN A 158 6.54 5.85 40.21
C ASN A 158 7.86 5.94 39.42
N TYR A 159 7.78 5.93 38.09
CA TYR A 159 8.94 6.11 37.23
C TYR A 159 9.17 7.59 36.90
N PRO A 160 10.43 8.03 36.75
CA PRO A 160 10.73 9.40 36.36
C PRO A 160 10.12 9.73 34.99
N THR A 161 9.77 11.01 34.77
CA THR A 161 9.17 11.51 33.52
C THR A 161 9.98 11.16 32.27
N ILE A 162 11.31 11.00 32.40
CA ILE A 162 12.20 10.60 31.30
C ILE A 162 11.86 9.22 30.71
N CYS A 163 11.22 8.33 31.49
CA CYS A 163 10.80 7.03 31.01
C CYS A 163 9.69 7.12 29.93
N LEU A 164 9.04 8.28 29.74
CA LEU A 164 8.11 8.52 28.62
C LEU A 164 8.80 8.35 27.26
N PHE A 165 10.10 8.65 27.16
CA PHE A 165 10.85 8.46 25.92
C PHE A 165 11.00 6.98 25.55
N LEU A 166 10.82 6.04 26.48
CA LEU A 166 10.80 4.60 26.18
C LEU A 166 9.54 4.19 25.41
N LEU A 167 8.46 4.98 25.47
CA LEU A 167 7.25 4.72 24.69
C LEU A 167 7.53 4.83 23.18
N LEU A 168 8.41 5.74 22.77
CA LEU A 168 8.75 5.94 21.36
C LEU A 168 9.31 4.68 20.68
N PRO A 169 10.41 4.06 21.16
CA PRO A 169 10.92 2.84 20.55
C PRO A 169 9.96 1.67 20.71
N VAL A 170 9.21 1.57 21.81
CA VAL A 170 8.23 0.49 22.02
C VAL A 170 7.10 0.55 21.00
N PHE A 171 6.45 1.71 20.83
CA PHE A 171 5.39 1.88 19.84
C PHE A 171 5.91 1.76 18.42
N THR A 172 7.11 2.28 18.12
CA THR A 172 7.74 2.13 16.80
C THR A 172 8.05 0.66 16.48
N PHE A 173 8.50 -0.11 17.47
CA PHE A 173 8.76 -1.54 17.29
C PHE A 173 7.45 -2.32 17.05
N LEU A 174 6.41 -2.03 17.83
CA LEU A 174 5.10 -2.65 17.66
C LEU A 174 4.52 -2.36 16.27
N THR A 175 4.57 -1.10 15.81
CA THR A 175 4.10 -0.74 14.49
C THR A 175 4.96 -1.32 13.38
N ALA A 176 6.27 -1.50 13.59
CA ALA A 176 7.14 -2.19 12.64
C ALA A 176 6.73 -3.66 12.44
N ILE A 177 6.35 -4.37 13.51
CA ILE A 177 5.84 -5.74 13.41
C ILE A 177 4.53 -5.77 12.63
N ILE A 178 3.56 -4.93 13.03
CA ILE A 178 2.24 -4.88 12.40
C ILE A 178 2.37 -4.51 10.92
N ALA A 179 3.17 -3.49 10.60
CA ALA A 179 3.43 -3.06 9.24
C ALA A 179 4.12 -4.18 8.44
N HIS A 180 5.11 -4.86 9.00
CA HIS A 180 5.77 -5.96 8.29
C HIS A 180 4.78 -7.08 7.91
N VAL A 181 3.92 -7.50 8.84
CA VAL A 181 2.91 -8.54 8.60
C VAL A 181 1.89 -8.10 7.56
N ASN A 182 1.30 -6.90 7.75
CA ASN A 182 0.25 -6.39 6.88
C ASN A 182 0.78 -6.15 5.46
N PHE A 183 1.92 -5.46 5.31
CA PHE A 183 2.49 -5.20 4.00
C PHE A 183 2.95 -6.47 3.30
N LYS A 184 3.49 -7.47 4.02
CA LYS A 184 3.82 -8.77 3.42
C LYS A 184 2.57 -9.43 2.85
N TYR A 185 1.48 -9.46 3.61
CA TYR A 185 0.21 -10.03 3.15
C TYR A 185 -0.36 -9.30 1.92
N VAL A 186 -0.38 -7.96 1.95
CA VAL A 186 -0.90 -7.14 0.85
C VAL A 186 -0.04 -7.26 -0.41
N VAL A 187 1.29 -7.27 -0.26
CA VAL A 187 2.21 -7.46 -1.40
C VAL A 187 1.97 -8.81 -2.03
N THR A 188 2.01 -9.90 -1.26
CA THR A 188 1.74 -11.25 -1.79
C THR A 188 0.41 -11.28 -2.52
N LYS A 189 -0.68 -10.85 -1.88
CA LYS A 189 -2.02 -10.87 -2.48
C LYS A 189 -2.11 -10.10 -3.81
N THR A 190 -1.37 -9.00 -3.94
CA THR A 190 -1.42 -8.15 -5.15
C THR A 190 -0.44 -8.58 -6.24
N THR A 191 0.69 -9.22 -5.88
CA THR A 191 1.68 -9.69 -6.85
C THR A 191 1.45 -11.13 -7.30
N THR A 192 0.77 -11.99 -6.52
CA THR A 192 0.57 -13.40 -6.88
C THR A 192 -0.06 -13.57 -8.26
N GLY A 193 -1.10 -12.81 -8.60
CA GLY A 193 -1.71 -12.93 -9.93
C GLY A 193 -0.87 -12.33 -11.06
N ILE A 194 0.02 -11.37 -10.77
CA ILE A 194 1.02 -10.92 -11.75
C ILE A 194 2.06 -12.03 -11.97
N ASP A 195 2.53 -12.65 -10.89
CA ASP A 195 3.53 -13.72 -10.92
C ASP A 195 3.01 -14.97 -11.64
N GLU A 196 1.73 -15.31 -11.47
CA GLU A 196 1.05 -16.37 -12.21
C GLU A 196 1.02 -16.09 -13.72
N ILE A 197 0.61 -14.88 -14.14
CA ILE A 197 0.56 -14.52 -15.56
C ILE A 197 1.97 -14.50 -16.17
N ILE A 198 2.97 -14.00 -15.43
CA ILE A 198 4.37 -14.04 -15.88
C ILE A 198 4.84 -15.49 -16.08
N SER A 199 4.57 -16.38 -15.12
CA SER A 199 4.93 -17.80 -15.20
C SER A 199 4.27 -18.50 -16.38
N GLU A 200 2.98 -18.24 -16.62
CA GLU A 200 2.25 -18.78 -17.78
C GLU A 200 2.88 -18.32 -19.11
N ILE A 201 3.26 -17.04 -19.23
CA ILE A 201 3.92 -16.49 -20.43
C ILE A 201 5.31 -17.12 -20.62
N GLU A 202 6.06 -17.35 -19.54
CA GLU A 202 7.38 -17.99 -19.59
C GLU A 202 7.29 -19.46 -20.03
N GLU A 203 6.26 -20.20 -19.60
CA GLU A 203 6.00 -21.56 -20.05
C GLU A 203 5.63 -21.62 -21.53
N LEU A 204 4.83 -20.66 -22.02
CA LEU A 204 4.43 -20.59 -23.43
C LEU A 204 5.59 -20.23 -24.38
N ARG A 205 6.64 -19.60 -23.87
CA ARG A 205 7.85 -19.24 -24.64
C ARG A 205 8.90 -20.36 -24.68
N LYS A 206 8.75 -21.42 -23.88
CA LYS A 206 9.61 -22.62 -23.91
C LYS A 206 9.16 -23.59 -24.98
#